data_AF-A0A2A2RPN6-F1
#
_entry.id   AF-A0A2A2RPN6-F1
#
_cell.length_a   1.000
_cell.length_b   1.000
_cell.length_c   1.000
_cell.angle_alpha   90.00
_cell.angle_beta   90.00
_cell.angle_gamma   90.00
#
_symmetry.space_group_name_H-M   'P 1'
#
loop_
_entity.id
_entity.type
_entity.pdbx_description
1 polymer ?
#
loop_
_entity_poly.entity_id
_entity_poly.type
_entity_poly.pdbx_seq_one_letter_code
_entity_poly.pdbx_strand_id
1 'polypeptide(L)'
;MALNLRKAKSEDAAQWIQLVQSSLGADHPNRQIYDPSWVAAELASGLPGNETWVAAEEEQLLASISVLGAVTANENPVCNLGRNLFHPTSYANGAAESLVNKIAELAMLRRQMCVTRVLASDNQQQIFFEKLGFACVGFQPLKHIHKTREEVLFYVKRARSMNSNRLPVSESLPQLGELAAVVLGHLLIPGAPATRDGGTGYPLQTDVAVSPASEEDYKLALSEAEKANPPREVSSNFNWGSGFMRVAEAITPRAVLCRREDKTVGGMRFLYDEQDRCVRIMDAFCTDNLSLGAILQHVCKYSQTELSVAYVEMDALVTAVKLLISAEQLGFVPAAYLPGFHKLADGTTDLVKMVKLNQTYSIEHDRLTSHSRVIVDVIKRCLQDQSIGVAIINLLRDLEIFRGLGDGELRKVARLFTQKLFRPGERVFGKDDSGHEAYVVMRGQIEILLEENAAPIASLGQGQVFGEISFLDGGKRGALAVAKQPSILLVMQRPQFFELTQREPHLGLAVMRNIALELSARLRRTNATLAAKK
;
A
#
# COMPACT_ATOMS: atom_id res chain seq x y z
N MET A 1 15.47 21.08 37.50
CA MET A 1 14.61 20.86 38.69
C MET A 1 13.86 19.54 38.51
N ALA A 2 12.85 19.21 39.34
CA ALA A 2 12.08 17.98 39.17
C ALA A 2 11.05 18.12 38.05
N LEU A 3 11.16 17.30 37.02
CA LEU A 3 10.20 17.22 35.91
C LEU A 3 8.86 16.67 36.42
N ASN A 4 7.75 17.37 36.12
CA ASN A 4 6.41 16.93 36.48
C ASN A 4 5.73 16.24 35.29
N LEU A 5 5.50 14.92 35.39
CA LEU A 5 4.77 14.14 34.40
C LEU A 5 3.33 13.91 34.87
N ARG A 6 2.35 14.45 34.14
CA ARG A 6 0.93 14.36 34.52
C ARG A 6 0.01 14.32 33.32
N LYS A 7 -1.26 13.96 33.55
CA LYS A 7 -2.32 14.20 32.56
C LYS A 7 -2.51 15.71 32.37
N ALA A 8 -2.76 16.09 31.13
CA ALA A 8 -3.15 17.44 30.76
C ALA A 8 -4.56 17.74 31.30
N LYS A 9 -4.84 19.01 31.51
CA LYS A 9 -6.14 19.54 31.93
C LYS A 9 -6.56 20.66 30.98
N SER A 10 -7.82 21.05 31.04
CA SER A 10 -8.36 22.16 30.25
C SER A 10 -7.58 23.46 30.45
N GLU A 11 -7.08 23.70 31.66
CA GLU A 11 -6.33 24.91 32.02
C GLU A 11 -4.95 24.98 31.35
N ASP A 12 -4.42 23.84 30.85
CA ASP A 12 -3.14 23.79 30.15
C ASP A 12 -3.21 24.36 28.73
N ALA A 13 -4.40 24.69 28.22
CA ALA A 13 -4.63 25.04 26.81
C ALA A 13 -3.70 26.14 26.29
N ALA A 14 -3.51 27.22 27.06
CA ALA A 14 -2.65 28.33 26.66
C ALA A 14 -1.18 27.91 26.49
N GLN A 15 -0.64 27.13 27.43
CA GLN A 15 0.73 26.64 27.35
C GLN A 15 0.89 25.55 26.28
N TRP A 16 -0.14 24.73 26.09
CA TRP A 16 -0.16 23.72 25.04
C TRP A 16 -0.12 24.36 23.66
N ILE A 17 -0.81 25.49 23.45
CA ILE A 17 -0.72 26.28 22.22
C ILE A 17 0.71 26.84 22.02
N GLN A 18 1.36 27.32 23.07
CA GLN A 18 2.77 27.75 22.98
C GLN A 18 3.70 26.59 22.60
N LEU A 19 3.45 25.39 23.14
CA LEU A 19 4.19 24.19 22.78
C LEU A 19 3.96 23.81 21.30
N VAL A 20 2.72 23.92 20.80
CA VAL A 20 2.41 23.75 19.36
C VAL A 20 3.21 24.74 18.53
N GLN A 21 3.20 26.03 18.88
CA GLN A 21 3.94 27.06 18.14
C GLN A 21 5.44 26.76 18.08
N SER A 22 6.00 26.26 19.19
CA SER A 22 7.42 25.92 19.29
C SER A 22 7.79 24.63 18.55
N SER A 23 6.84 23.70 18.40
CA SER A 23 7.08 22.38 17.79
C SER A 23 6.76 22.37 16.28
N LEU A 24 5.65 23.00 15.89
CA LEU A 24 5.08 22.96 14.54
C LEU A 24 5.10 24.33 13.83
N GLY A 25 5.52 25.39 14.52
CA GLY A 25 5.46 26.77 14.03
C GLY A 25 4.09 27.43 14.28
N ALA A 26 3.95 28.70 13.92
CA ALA A 26 2.71 29.48 14.10
C ALA A 26 1.73 29.36 12.91
N ASP A 27 2.16 28.76 11.80
CA ASP A 27 1.41 28.70 10.54
C ASP A 27 0.91 27.30 10.19
N HIS A 28 0.66 26.46 11.21
CA HIS A 28 0.05 25.16 10.97
C HIS A 28 -1.37 25.34 10.36
N PRO A 29 -1.71 24.65 9.25
CA PRO A 29 -2.96 24.89 8.52
C PRO A 29 -4.24 24.52 9.27
N ASN A 30 -4.20 23.54 10.17
CA ASN A 30 -5.29 23.37 11.13
C ASN A 30 -5.22 24.52 12.15
N ARG A 31 -6.05 25.55 11.98
CA ARG A 31 -6.06 26.73 12.85
C ARG A 31 -6.73 26.47 14.21
N GLN A 32 -7.56 25.44 14.33
CA GLN A 32 -8.24 25.11 15.59
C GLN A 32 -7.27 24.72 16.71
N ILE A 33 -6.08 24.21 16.38
CA ILE A 33 -5.06 23.87 17.38
C ILE A 33 -4.45 25.10 18.07
N TYR A 34 -4.75 26.31 17.59
CA TYR A 34 -4.40 27.58 18.23
C TYR A 34 -5.59 28.27 18.87
N ASP A 35 -6.79 27.68 18.81
CA ASP A 35 -7.98 28.18 19.48
C ASP A 35 -7.98 27.68 20.94
N PRO A 36 -7.87 28.56 21.94
CA PRO A 36 -7.81 28.15 23.35
C PRO A 36 -9.03 27.35 23.81
N SER A 37 -10.22 27.65 23.29
CA SER A 37 -11.45 26.99 23.70
C SER A 37 -11.52 25.58 23.12
N TRP A 38 -11.13 25.44 21.85
CA TRP A 38 -11.03 24.13 21.21
C TRP A 38 -9.96 23.26 21.88
N VAL A 39 -8.77 23.80 22.13
CA VAL A 39 -7.69 23.06 22.80
C VAL A 39 -8.11 22.66 24.21
N ALA A 40 -8.73 23.56 24.98
CA ALA A 40 -9.24 23.23 26.31
C ALA A 40 -10.24 22.07 26.25
N ALA A 41 -11.18 22.10 25.28
CA ALA A 41 -12.13 21.02 25.06
C ALA A 41 -11.44 19.71 24.68
N GLU A 42 -10.41 19.75 23.84
CA GLU A 42 -9.65 18.57 23.39
C GLU A 42 -8.79 17.94 24.48
N LEU A 43 -8.17 18.75 25.34
CA LEU A 43 -7.45 18.29 26.52
C LEU A 43 -8.42 17.72 27.57
N ALA A 44 -9.63 18.26 27.63
CA ALA A 44 -10.73 17.76 28.46
C ALA A 44 -11.46 16.55 27.84
N SER A 45 -11.38 16.37 26.52
CA SER A 45 -12.32 15.53 25.75
C SER A 45 -12.23 14.07 26.20
N GLY A 46 -13.24 13.68 26.99
CA GLY A 46 -13.42 12.38 27.60
C GLY A 46 -14.11 11.37 26.68
N LEU A 47 -13.62 11.19 25.45
CA LEU A 47 -13.91 9.93 24.77
C LEU A 47 -13.21 8.80 25.55
N PRO A 48 -13.89 7.69 25.88
CA PRO A 48 -13.31 6.62 26.68
C PRO A 48 -11.97 6.14 26.11
N GLY A 49 -10.90 6.26 26.90
CA GLY A 49 -9.55 5.81 26.54
C GLY A 49 -8.65 6.85 25.88
N ASN A 50 -9.14 8.05 25.55
CA ASN A 50 -8.28 9.17 25.15
C ASN A 50 -7.64 9.81 26.38
N GLU A 51 -6.32 9.99 26.35
CA GLU A 51 -5.56 10.64 27.42
C GLU A 51 -4.50 11.55 26.81
N THR A 52 -4.37 12.80 27.25
CA THR A 52 -3.21 13.62 26.91
C THR A 52 -2.32 13.75 28.14
N TRP A 53 -1.03 13.50 27.97
CA TRP A 53 -0.02 13.58 29.02
C TRP A 53 1.01 14.64 28.66
N VAL A 54 1.48 15.36 29.67
CA VAL A 54 2.42 16.46 29.53
C VAL A 54 3.60 16.29 30.47
N ALA A 55 4.75 16.83 30.05
CA ALA A 55 5.92 17.04 30.90
C ALA A 55 6.11 18.54 31.10
N ALA A 56 6.16 18.97 32.35
CA ALA A 56 6.30 20.37 32.71
C ALA A 56 7.49 20.61 33.66
N GLU A 57 8.15 21.75 33.50
CA GLU A 57 9.15 22.28 34.44
C GLU A 57 8.78 23.74 34.72
N GLU A 58 8.73 24.15 36.00
CA GLU A 58 8.39 25.52 36.43
C GLU A 58 7.12 26.09 35.76
N GLU A 59 6.05 25.30 35.68
CA GLU A 59 4.79 25.68 35.02
C GLU A 59 4.92 25.94 33.51
N GLN A 60 6.00 25.52 32.83
CA GLN A 60 6.12 25.52 31.37
C GLN A 60 5.99 24.10 30.82
N LEU A 61 5.09 23.88 29.87
CA LEU A 61 5.02 22.62 29.13
C LEU A 61 6.21 22.47 28.16
N LEU A 62 6.95 21.37 28.32
CA LEU A 62 8.10 21.02 27.47
C LEU A 62 7.78 19.92 26.47
N ALA A 63 6.85 19.02 26.81
CA ALA A 63 6.44 17.92 25.94
C ALA A 63 4.98 17.54 26.19
N SER A 64 4.31 17.05 25.15
CA SER A 64 2.95 16.52 25.19
C SER A 64 2.84 15.27 24.30
N ILE A 65 2.11 14.26 24.78
CA ILE A 65 1.75 13.05 24.02
C ILE A 65 0.30 12.72 24.30
N SER A 66 -0.48 12.47 23.24
CA SER A 66 -1.82 11.88 23.38
C SER A 66 -1.79 10.38 23.18
N VAL A 67 -2.43 9.63 24.07
CA VAL A 67 -2.85 8.25 23.87
C VAL A 67 -4.27 8.27 23.31
N LEU A 68 -4.44 7.73 22.11
CA LEU A 68 -5.70 7.68 21.39
C LEU A 68 -6.40 6.34 21.66
N GLY A 69 -7.55 6.41 22.30
CA GLY A 69 -8.51 5.33 22.45
C GLY A 69 -9.25 5.04 21.13
N ALA A 70 -9.91 3.88 21.09
CA ALA A 70 -10.76 3.51 19.97
C ALA A 70 -12.15 4.15 20.11
N VAL A 71 -12.72 4.60 18.99
CA VAL A 71 -14.08 5.19 18.94
C VAL A 71 -15.14 4.18 19.38
N THR A 72 -14.89 2.90 19.15
CA THR A 72 -15.68 1.77 19.65
C THR A 72 -14.83 0.90 20.56
N ALA A 73 -15.44 0.21 21.52
CA ALA A 73 -14.74 -0.79 22.33
C ALA A 73 -13.96 -1.76 21.43
N ASN A 74 -12.64 -1.83 21.63
CA ASN A 74 -11.77 -2.70 20.87
C ASN A 74 -10.73 -3.32 21.80
N GLU A 75 -10.48 -4.61 21.61
CA GLU A 75 -9.55 -5.39 22.42
C GLU A 75 -8.16 -5.52 21.78
N ASN A 76 -7.90 -4.83 20.66
CA ASN A 76 -6.58 -4.86 20.04
C ASN A 76 -5.51 -4.39 21.04
N PRO A 77 -4.35 -5.07 21.12
CA PRO A 77 -3.30 -4.79 22.10
C PRO A 77 -2.42 -3.60 21.65
N VAL A 78 -3.04 -2.46 21.32
CA VAL A 78 -2.38 -1.30 20.72
C VAL A 78 -2.64 -0.04 21.53
N CYS A 79 -1.57 0.66 21.89
CA CYS A 79 -1.56 1.99 22.47
C CYS A 79 -1.14 2.98 21.35
N ASN A 80 -2.13 3.61 20.72
CA ASN A 80 -1.91 4.51 19.59
C ASN A 80 -1.52 5.90 20.12
N LEU A 81 -0.27 6.29 19.89
CA LEU A 81 0.25 7.60 20.26
C LEU A 81 -0.05 8.59 19.13
N GLY A 82 -0.81 9.63 19.46
CA GLY A 82 -1.26 10.68 18.57
C GLY A 82 -0.34 11.90 18.60
N ARG A 83 -0.87 13.00 19.13
CA ARG A 83 -0.24 14.33 19.16
C ARG A 83 1.06 14.33 19.95
N ASN A 84 2.17 14.06 19.30
CA ASN A 84 3.51 14.19 19.88
C ASN A 84 4.01 15.60 19.61
N LEU A 85 4.09 16.42 20.66
CA LEU A 85 4.62 17.78 20.59
C LEU A 85 5.79 17.88 21.55
N PHE A 86 6.96 18.17 21.02
CA PHE A 86 8.20 18.25 21.78
C PHE A 86 8.85 19.59 21.54
N HIS A 87 8.97 20.40 22.60
CA HIS A 87 9.73 21.63 22.54
C HIS A 87 11.18 21.30 22.15
N PRO A 88 11.89 22.10 21.32
CA PRO A 88 13.25 21.76 20.89
C PRO A 88 14.24 21.49 22.03
N THR A 89 14.10 22.17 23.16
CA THR A 89 14.95 21.93 24.36
C THR A 89 14.62 20.63 25.09
N SER A 90 13.40 20.09 24.90
CA SER A 90 12.92 18.88 25.59
C SER A 90 13.67 17.61 25.20
N TYR A 91 14.29 17.61 24.02
CA TYR A 91 15.17 16.53 23.55
C TYR A 91 16.50 16.50 24.32
N ALA A 92 17.03 17.67 24.70
CA ALA A 92 18.33 17.78 25.36
C ALA A 92 18.23 17.65 26.89
N ASN A 93 17.15 18.15 27.49
CA ASN A 93 16.95 18.09 28.95
C ASN A 93 16.24 16.82 29.44
N GLY A 94 15.90 15.89 28.53
CA GLY A 94 15.29 14.60 28.85
C GLY A 94 13.79 14.64 29.16
N ALA A 95 13.11 15.79 28.99
CA ALA A 95 11.68 15.91 29.25
C ALA A 95 10.84 15.05 28.29
N ALA A 96 11.14 15.08 26.98
CA ALA A 96 10.44 14.27 25.99
C ALA A 96 10.68 12.77 26.23
N GLU A 97 11.93 12.38 26.49
CA GLU A 97 12.30 10.99 26.78
C GLU A 97 11.57 10.45 28.01
N SER A 98 11.55 11.21 29.11
CA SER A 98 10.87 10.83 30.35
C SER A 98 9.37 10.63 30.12
N LEU A 99 8.74 11.51 29.32
CA LEU A 99 7.33 11.39 28.96
C LEU A 99 7.05 10.14 28.12
N VAL A 100 7.81 9.90 27.04
CA VAL A 100 7.64 8.70 26.19
C VAL A 100 7.84 7.42 27.00
N ASN A 101 8.85 7.37 27.87
CA ASN A 101 9.10 6.21 28.72
C ASN A 101 7.95 5.96 29.70
N LYS A 102 7.36 7.03 30.26
CA LYS A 102 6.17 6.90 31.11
C LYS A 102 4.98 6.31 30.35
N ILE A 103 4.73 6.79 29.13
CA ILE A 103 3.65 6.27 28.29
C ILE A 103 3.90 4.82 27.88
N ALA A 104 5.14 4.45 27.54
CA ALA A 104 5.51 3.09 27.23
C ALA A 104 5.31 2.15 28.44
N GLU A 105 5.64 2.60 29.65
CA GLU A 105 5.37 1.86 30.90
C GLU A 105 3.86 1.63 31.09
N LEU A 106 3.05 2.68 30.91
CA LEU A 106 1.58 2.57 31.01
C LEU A 106 1.01 1.61 29.96
N ALA A 107 1.49 1.67 28.72
CA ALA A 107 1.09 0.75 27.67
C ALA A 107 1.46 -0.70 28.02
N MET A 108 2.66 -0.92 28.57
CA MET A 108 3.08 -2.25 29.03
C MET A 108 2.19 -2.79 30.15
N LEU A 109 1.82 -1.97 31.13
CA LEU A 109 0.88 -2.35 32.20
C LEU A 109 -0.50 -2.71 31.64
N ARG A 110 -0.91 -2.04 30.55
CA ARG A 110 -2.14 -2.31 29.80
C ARG A 110 -2.01 -3.48 28.80
N ARG A 111 -0.84 -4.14 28.74
CA ARG A 111 -0.51 -5.21 27.77
C ARG A 111 -0.67 -4.77 26.30
N GLN A 112 -0.31 -3.52 26.03
CA GLN A 112 -0.39 -2.89 24.72
C GLN A 112 0.99 -2.59 24.16
N MET A 113 1.09 -2.58 22.83
CA MET A 113 2.24 -2.09 22.08
C MET A 113 2.06 -0.62 21.75
N CYS A 114 3.10 0.20 21.93
CA CYS A 114 3.02 1.59 21.50
C CYS A 114 3.22 1.70 20.00
N VAL A 115 2.37 2.49 19.35
CA VAL A 115 2.45 2.77 17.92
C VAL A 115 2.35 4.26 17.75
N THR A 116 3.27 4.86 17.01
CA THR A 116 3.25 6.29 16.74
C THR A 116 3.52 6.59 15.28
N ARG A 117 3.14 7.79 14.87
CA ARG A 117 3.32 8.31 13.52
C ARG A 117 4.34 9.42 13.58
N VAL A 118 5.28 9.42 12.65
CA VAL A 118 6.31 10.45 12.51
C VAL A 118 6.31 10.91 11.06
N LEU A 119 6.42 12.21 10.84
CA LEU A 119 6.57 12.76 9.48
C LEU A 119 7.90 12.28 8.89
N ALA A 120 7.89 11.82 7.64
CA ALA A 120 9.12 11.36 6.97
C ALA A 120 10.15 12.48 6.80
N SER A 121 9.70 13.74 6.80
CA SER A 121 10.52 14.95 6.77
C SER A 121 11.17 15.28 8.13
N ASP A 122 10.62 14.79 9.25
CA ASP A 122 11.09 15.07 10.60
C ASP A 122 12.14 14.05 11.05
N ASN A 123 13.39 14.29 10.65
CA ASN A 123 14.53 13.44 10.99
C ASN A 123 14.82 13.43 12.51
N GLN A 124 14.51 14.52 13.23
CA GLN A 124 14.77 14.63 14.67
C GLN A 124 13.87 13.68 15.46
N GLN A 125 12.57 13.63 15.14
CA GLN A 125 11.65 12.68 15.76
C GLN A 125 11.96 11.24 15.37
N GLN A 126 12.37 10.97 14.12
CA GLN A 126 12.81 9.63 13.71
C GLN A 126 13.95 9.12 14.60
N ILE A 127 15.03 9.90 14.71
CA ILE A 127 16.19 9.56 15.55
C ILE A 127 15.77 9.39 17.02
N PHE A 128 14.89 10.26 17.51
CA PHE A 128 14.43 10.22 18.89
C PHE A 128 13.67 8.93 19.21
N PHE A 129 12.67 8.54 18.40
CA PHE A 129 11.92 7.32 18.63
C PHE A 129 12.79 6.06 18.45
N GLU A 130 13.70 6.05 17.47
CA GLU A 130 14.66 4.95 17.27
C GLU A 130 15.57 4.76 18.50
N LYS A 131 16.11 5.85 19.08
CA LYS A 131 16.91 5.80 20.31
C LYS A 131 16.14 5.22 21.50
N LEU A 132 14.83 5.43 21.55
CA LEU A 132 13.96 4.89 22.61
C LEU A 132 13.47 3.46 22.33
N GLY A 133 14.01 2.80 21.29
CA GLY A 133 13.71 1.41 20.94
C GLY A 133 12.39 1.22 20.20
N PHE A 134 11.87 2.27 19.56
CA PHE A 134 10.84 2.10 18.55
C PHE A 134 11.50 1.70 17.23
N ALA A 135 10.85 0.80 16.50
CA ALA A 135 11.27 0.40 15.16
C ALA A 135 10.32 0.95 14.11
N CYS A 136 10.86 1.37 12.96
CA CYS A 136 10.06 1.72 11.81
C CYS A 136 9.47 0.45 11.19
N VAL A 137 8.15 0.39 11.06
CA VAL A 137 7.41 -0.79 10.57
C VAL A 137 6.58 -0.54 9.31
N GLY A 138 6.55 0.70 8.85
CA GLY A 138 5.79 1.08 7.68
C GLY A 138 6.01 2.51 7.25
N PHE A 139 5.53 2.80 6.05
CA PHE A 139 5.56 4.09 5.41
C PHE A 139 4.27 4.25 4.60
N GLN A 140 3.49 5.27 4.95
CA GLN A 140 2.28 5.60 4.21
C GLN A 140 2.53 6.79 3.30
N PRO A 141 2.39 6.59 1.97
CA PRO A 141 2.44 7.67 1.01
C PRO A 141 1.18 8.55 1.13
N LEU A 142 1.37 9.86 0.93
CA LEU A 142 0.28 10.83 0.69
C LEU A 142 -0.71 11.04 1.83
N LYS A 143 -0.27 11.29 3.06
CA LYS A 143 -1.16 11.82 4.09
C LYS A 143 -1.33 13.33 3.90
N HIS A 144 -2.54 13.87 4.02
CA HIS A 144 -2.71 15.32 3.92
C HIS A 144 -2.41 15.94 5.28
N ILE A 145 -1.22 16.49 5.39
CA ILE A 145 -0.80 17.27 6.54
C ILE A 145 -0.33 18.59 5.93
N HIS A 146 -0.95 19.70 6.35
CA HIS A 146 -0.71 21.05 5.83
C HIS A 146 -1.41 21.41 4.48
N LYS A 147 -0.82 22.35 3.71
CA LYS A 147 -1.18 22.65 2.31
C LYS A 147 -0.54 21.66 1.32
N THR A 148 0.44 20.92 1.80
CA THR A 148 1.19 19.91 1.06
C THR A 148 0.71 18.52 1.48
N ARG A 149 1.24 17.50 0.82
CA ARG A 149 1.08 16.13 1.28
C ARG A 149 2.38 15.71 1.89
N GLU A 150 2.29 15.02 3.01
CA GLU A 150 3.45 14.55 3.72
C GLU A 150 3.32 13.06 3.97
N GLU A 151 4.44 12.39 3.89
CA GLU A 151 4.55 10.98 4.16
C GLU A 151 4.69 10.73 5.65
N VAL A 152 4.16 9.60 6.08
CA VAL A 152 4.15 9.22 7.48
C VAL A 152 4.81 7.87 7.67
N LEU A 153 5.79 7.84 8.56
CA LEU A 153 6.42 6.64 9.06
C LEU A 153 5.63 6.10 10.26
N PHE A 154 5.51 4.78 10.33
CA PHE A 154 4.95 4.10 11.50
C PHE A 154 6.07 3.56 12.37
N TYR A 155 6.10 4.00 13.62
CA TYR A 155 7.06 3.52 14.61
C TYR A 155 6.35 2.69 15.68
N VAL A 156 6.91 1.53 16.00
CA VAL A 156 6.34 0.59 16.99
C VAL A 156 7.35 0.25 18.05
N LYS A 157 6.92 0.34 19.32
CA LYS A 157 7.67 -0.21 20.45
C LYS A 157 6.97 -1.47 20.92
N ARG A 158 7.71 -2.57 20.79
CA ARG A 158 7.26 -3.92 21.13
C ARG A 158 6.86 -4.07 22.59
N ALA A 159 5.78 -4.82 22.85
CA ALA A 159 5.44 -5.31 24.18
C ALA A 159 6.26 -6.58 24.53
N ARG A 160 6.62 -6.76 25.81
CA ARG A 160 7.44 -7.90 26.28
C ARG A 160 6.86 -9.27 25.90
N SER A 161 5.54 -9.40 25.73
CA SER A 161 4.83 -10.67 25.49
C SER A 161 4.67 -11.09 24.03
N MET A 162 5.36 -10.45 23.07
CA MET A 162 5.16 -10.72 21.63
C MET A 162 5.72 -12.06 21.10
N ASN A 163 6.22 -12.96 21.95
CA ASN A 163 6.65 -14.30 21.55
C ASN A 163 5.43 -15.23 21.51
N SER A 164 4.67 -15.21 20.41
CA SER A 164 3.60 -16.19 20.17
C SER A 164 3.80 -16.89 18.84
N ASN A 165 3.21 -18.09 18.70
CA ASN A 165 3.17 -18.83 17.45
C ASN A 165 2.55 -17.93 16.36
N ARG A 166 3.35 -17.52 15.37
CA ARG A 166 2.91 -16.61 14.31
C ARG A 166 2.27 -17.40 13.19
N LEU A 167 1.17 -16.87 12.66
CA LEU A 167 0.52 -17.45 11.50
C LEU A 167 1.39 -17.25 10.26
N PRO A 168 1.39 -18.19 9.31
CA PRO A 168 2.23 -18.07 8.13
C PRO A 168 1.89 -16.87 7.25
N VAL A 169 2.91 -16.29 6.61
CA VAL A 169 2.74 -15.27 5.56
C VAL A 169 2.65 -15.96 4.20
N SER A 170 1.70 -15.55 3.37
CA SER A 170 1.49 -16.06 2.01
C SER A 170 2.70 -15.81 1.09
N GLU A 171 3.19 -16.86 0.41
CA GLU A 171 4.17 -16.73 -0.68
C GLU A 171 3.58 -16.11 -1.95
N SER A 172 2.24 -16.08 -2.08
CA SER A 172 1.56 -15.45 -3.22
C SER A 172 1.68 -13.92 -3.23
N LEU A 173 2.10 -13.31 -2.11
CA LEU A 173 2.31 -11.87 -1.94
C LEU A 173 3.79 -11.58 -1.57
N PRO A 174 4.71 -11.66 -2.53
CA PRO A 174 6.15 -11.57 -2.24
C PRO A 174 6.57 -10.25 -1.60
N GLN A 175 5.94 -9.13 -1.99
CA GLN A 175 6.22 -7.81 -1.40
C GLN A 175 5.81 -7.73 0.08
N LEU A 176 4.73 -8.43 0.46
CA LEU A 176 4.32 -8.53 1.86
C LEU A 176 5.32 -9.39 2.65
N GLY A 177 5.78 -10.51 2.07
CA GLY A 177 6.81 -11.34 2.67
C GLY A 177 8.12 -10.59 2.93
N GLU A 178 8.58 -9.80 1.95
CA GLU A 178 9.77 -8.94 2.08
C GLU A 178 9.59 -7.90 3.20
N LEU A 179 8.47 -7.17 3.19
CA LEU A 179 8.17 -6.17 4.23
C LEU A 179 8.10 -6.81 5.63
N ALA A 180 7.43 -7.96 5.75
CA ALA A 180 7.31 -8.69 7.00
C ALA A 180 8.68 -9.11 7.54
N ALA A 181 9.56 -9.65 6.69
CA ALA A 181 10.90 -10.08 7.09
C ALA A 181 11.73 -8.92 7.66
N VAL A 182 11.72 -7.75 6.99
CA VAL A 182 12.44 -6.55 7.47
C VAL A 182 11.88 -6.08 8.81
N VAL A 183 10.55 -5.99 8.91
CA VAL A 183 9.86 -5.46 10.10
C VAL A 183 10.07 -6.37 11.32
N LEU A 184 9.94 -7.68 11.14
CA LEU A 184 10.18 -8.66 12.20
C LEU A 184 11.64 -8.63 12.65
N GLY A 185 12.59 -8.48 11.72
CA GLY A 185 14.00 -8.27 12.02
C GLY A 185 14.24 -7.01 12.86
N HIS A 186 13.64 -5.88 12.47
CA HIS A 186 13.73 -4.61 13.21
C HIS A 186 13.18 -4.70 14.64
N LEU A 187 12.10 -5.47 14.85
CA LEU A 187 11.48 -5.68 16.16
C LEU A 187 12.10 -6.83 16.96
N LEU A 188 13.13 -7.50 16.42
CA LEU A 188 13.76 -8.69 16.99
C LEU A 188 12.73 -9.79 17.31
N ILE A 189 11.76 -9.97 16.41
CA ILE A 189 10.74 -11.02 16.48
C ILE A 189 11.18 -12.13 15.51
N PRO A 190 11.11 -13.42 15.92
CA PRO A 190 11.32 -14.52 15.00
C PRO A 190 10.43 -14.38 13.77
N GLY A 191 10.99 -14.64 12.58
CA GLY A 191 10.25 -14.57 11.32
C GLY A 191 8.99 -15.43 11.35
N ALA A 192 7.94 -14.97 10.66
CA ALA A 192 6.77 -15.79 10.39
C ALA A 192 7.10 -16.82 9.30
N PRO A 193 6.67 -18.09 9.43
CA PRO A 193 6.88 -19.08 8.38
C PRO A 193 6.19 -18.63 7.09
N ALA A 194 6.81 -18.86 5.94
CA ALA A 194 6.14 -18.67 4.66
C ALA A 194 5.26 -19.88 4.35
N THR A 195 4.13 -19.67 3.66
CA THR A 195 3.27 -20.78 3.19
C THR A 195 2.97 -20.66 1.70
N ARG A 196 3.09 -21.79 1.00
CA ARG A 196 2.55 -21.96 -0.35
C ARG A 196 1.07 -22.25 -0.25
N ASP A 197 0.28 -21.23 -0.51
CA ASP A 197 -1.17 -21.29 -0.47
C ASP A 197 -1.80 -21.62 -1.82
N GLY A 198 -1.09 -21.42 -2.94
CA GLY A 198 -1.60 -21.66 -4.29
C GLY A 198 -2.94 -20.97 -4.56
N GLY A 199 -3.26 -19.96 -3.74
CA GLY A 199 -4.58 -19.40 -3.61
C GLY A 199 -4.84 -18.36 -4.69
N THR A 200 -6.05 -18.31 -5.19
CA THR A 200 -6.52 -17.21 -6.04
C THR A 200 -7.25 -16.18 -5.18
N GLY A 201 -7.17 -14.90 -5.56
CA GLY A 201 -8.01 -13.87 -4.97
C GLY A 201 -9.51 -14.14 -5.19
N TYR A 202 -10.35 -13.38 -4.49
CA TYR A 202 -11.77 -13.27 -4.85
C TYR A 202 -11.93 -12.75 -6.29
N PRO A 203 -12.92 -13.26 -7.04
CA PRO A 203 -13.30 -12.68 -8.31
C PRO A 203 -13.68 -11.20 -8.15
N LEU A 204 -13.21 -10.37 -9.07
CA LEU A 204 -13.53 -8.93 -9.07
C LEU A 204 -14.85 -8.64 -9.80
N GLN A 205 -15.22 -9.49 -10.75
CA GLN A 205 -16.47 -9.40 -11.51
C GLN A 205 -17.31 -10.63 -11.25
N THR A 206 -18.51 -10.43 -10.72
CA THR A 206 -19.48 -11.47 -10.40
C THR A 206 -20.89 -10.93 -10.59
N ASP A 207 -21.86 -11.81 -10.75
CA ASP A 207 -23.29 -11.47 -10.82
C ASP A 207 -23.81 -11.08 -9.42
N VAL A 208 -23.45 -9.88 -8.97
CA VAL A 208 -23.90 -9.30 -7.70
C VAL A 208 -24.23 -7.83 -7.89
N ALA A 209 -25.25 -7.37 -7.17
CA ALA A 209 -25.63 -5.96 -7.12
C ALA A 209 -25.08 -5.34 -5.83
N VAL A 210 -24.21 -4.34 -5.96
CA VAL A 210 -23.70 -3.56 -4.83
C VAL A 210 -24.42 -2.21 -4.78
N SER A 211 -25.04 -1.89 -3.64
CA SER A 211 -25.80 -0.65 -3.45
C SER A 211 -25.44 0.00 -2.10
N PRO A 212 -25.55 1.33 -1.98
CA PRO A 212 -25.46 2.02 -0.69
C PRO A 212 -26.44 1.44 0.34
N ALA A 213 -26.06 1.49 1.62
CA ALA A 213 -26.88 1.05 2.74
C ALA A 213 -26.76 2.01 3.93
N SER A 214 -27.80 2.06 4.76
CA SER A 214 -27.73 2.76 6.04
C SER A 214 -26.83 2.03 7.02
N GLU A 215 -26.37 2.71 8.07
CA GLU A 215 -25.57 2.07 9.12
C GLU A 215 -26.39 0.98 9.87
N GLU A 216 -27.68 1.19 10.03
CA GLU A 216 -28.60 0.23 10.65
C GLU A 216 -28.76 -1.03 9.80
N ASP A 217 -29.00 -0.87 8.49
CA ASP A 217 -29.12 -2.00 7.55
C ASP A 217 -27.83 -2.82 7.48
N TYR A 218 -26.68 -2.14 7.47
CA TYR A 218 -25.38 -2.81 7.47
C TYR A 218 -25.17 -3.63 8.75
N LYS A 219 -25.47 -3.05 9.92
CA LYS A 219 -25.34 -3.76 11.21
C LYS A 219 -26.28 -4.95 11.30
N LEU A 220 -27.51 -4.81 10.80
CA LEU A 220 -28.47 -5.91 10.75
C LEU A 220 -27.95 -7.06 9.88
N ALA A 221 -27.51 -6.74 8.66
CA ALA A 221 -26.97 -7.73 7.74
C ALA A 221 -25.68 -8.39 8.25
N LEU A 222 -24.81 -7.62 8.91
CA LEU A 222 -23.61 -8.15 9.56
C LEU A 222 -23.98 -9.14 10.67
N SER A 223 -24.93 -8.78 11.54
CA SER A 223 -25.38 -9.67 12.62
C SER A 223 -26.02 -10.96 12.10
N GLU A 224 -26.74 -10.89 10.99
CA GLU A 224 -27.26 -12.08 10.31
C GLU A 224 -26.14 -12.93 9.71
N ALA A 225 -25.16 -12.30 9.05
CA ALA A 225 -24.02 -12.99 8.47
C ALA A 225 -23.15 -13.66 9.54
N GLU A 226 -22.98 -13.05 10.71
CA GLU A 226 -22.22 -13.60 11.85
C GLU A 226 -22.73 -14.97 12.30
N LYS A 227 -24.01 -15.31 12.06
CA LYS A 227 -24.57 -16.65 12.32
C LYS A 227 -23.91 -17.74 11.46
N ALA A 228 -23.39 -17.38 10.29
CA ALA A 228 -22.61 -18.27 9.41
C ALA A 228 -21.11 -18.28 9.74
N ASN A 229 -20.68 -17.54 10.76
CA ASN A 229 -19.29 -17.38 11.18
C ASN A 229 -18.31 -17.08 10.02
N PRO A 230 -18.56 -16.01 9.24
CA PRO A 230 -17.71 -15.66 8.11
C PRO A 230 -16.29 -15.31 8.61
N PRO A 231 -15.26 -15.56 7.80
CA PRO A 231 -13.91 -15.19 8.17
C PRO A 231 -13.82 -13.66 8.31
N ARG A 232 -13.19 -13.22 9.39
CA ARG A 232 -12.84 -11.81 9.55
C ARG A 232 -11.59 -11.52 8.74
N GLU A 233 -11.65 -10.55 7.84
CA GLU A 233 -10.53 -10.24 6.94
C GLU A 233 -10.00 -8.80 7.08
N VAL A 234 -10.84 -7.86 7.52
CA VAL A 234 -10.48 -6.45 7.76
C VAL A 234 -10.53 -6.14 9.26
N SER A 235 -9.56 -5.36 9.75
CA SER A 235 -9.53 -4.84 11.12
C SER A 235 -9.05 -3.39 11.17
N SER A 236 -9.99 -2.45 11.21
CA SER A 236 -9.69 -1.00 11.34
C SER A 236 -9.71 -0.46 12.78
N ASN A 237 -10.03 -1.31 13.77
CA ASN A 237 -10.39 -0.84 15.11
C ASN A 237 -9.25 -0.23 15.94
N PHE A 238 -7.98 -0.29 15.50
CA PHE A 238 -6.86 0.32 16.26
C PHE A 238 -6.49 1.74 15.79
N ASN A 239 -7.13 2.26 14.73
CA ASN A 239 -6.69 3.51 14.11
C ASN A 239 -7.85 4.36 13.56
N TRP A 240 -8.61 4.96 14.47
CA TRP A 240 -9.70 5.89 14.14
C TRP A 240 -9.31 7.37 14.30
N GLY A 241 -8.02 7.66 14.49
CA GLY A 241 -7.56 9.05 14.57
C GLY A 241 -7.79 9.78 13.25
N SER A 242 -8.38 10.98 13.32
CA SER A 242 -8.58 11.89 12.20
C SER A 242 -7.27 12.59 11.80
N GLY A 243 -6.13 11.91 11.77
CA GLY A 243 -4.84 12.54 11.41
C GLY A 243 -3.95 12.94 12.60
N PHE A 244 -2.89 13.72 12.32
CA PHE A 244 -1.77 13.93 13.25
C PHE A 244 -2.11 14.80 14.47
N MET A 245 -3.07 15.72 14.32
CA MET A 245 -3.44 16.72 15.34
C MET A 245 -4.90 16.69 15.81
N ARG A 246 -5.74 15.83 15.21
CA ARG A 246 -7.17 15.69 15.58
C ARG A 246 -7.36 14.48 16.48
N VAL A 247 -8.09 14.65 17.58
CA VAL A 247 -8.73 13.54 18.29
C VAL A 247 -9.99 13.17 17.51
N ALA A 248 -10.37 11.89 17.49
CA ALA A 248 -11.42 11.38 16.62
C ALA A 248 -12.69 12.26 16.63
N GLU A 249 -13.04 12.82 15.47
CA GLU A 249 -14.32 13.47 15.24
C GLU A 249 -15.39 12.40 14.96
N ALA A 250 -16.65 12.70 15.24
CA ALA A 250 -17.78 11.84 14.89
C ALA A 250 -17.98 11.82 13.36
N ILE A 251 -17.12 11.11 12.64
CA ILE A 251 -17.28 10.85 11.21
C ILE A 251 -18.24 9.66 11.07
N THR A 252 -19.39 9.89 10.45
CA THR A 252 -20.37 8.84 10.17
C THR A 252 -19.84 7.91 9.08
N PRO A 253 -19.70 6.59 9.35
CA PRO A 253 -19.32 5.63 8.33
C PRO A 253 -20.33 5.55 7.19
N ARG A 254 -19.84 5.29 5.98
CA ARG A 254 -20.66 4.90 4.84
C ARG A 254 -20.63 3.39 4.70
N ALA A 255 -21.71 2.81 4.19
CA ALA A 255 -21.82 1.37 3.98
C ALA A 255 -22.40 1.04 2.62
N VAL A 256 -22.00 -0.11 2.09
CA VAL A 256 -22.63 -0.76 0.94
C VAL A 256 -23.00 -2.19 1.31
N LEU A 257 -24.11 -2.65 0.74
CA LEU A 257 -24.54 -4.05 0.80
C LEU A 257 -24.49 -4.66 -0.59
N CYS A 258 -24.21 -5.96 -0.61
CA CYS A 258 -24.09 -6.78 -1.80
C CYS A 258 -25.22 -7.80 -1.83
N ARG A 259 -25.98 -7.84 -2.91
CA ARG A 259 -27.08 -8.78 -3.11
C ARG A 259 -26.84 -9.71 -4.29
N ARG A 260 -27.26 -10.98 -4.12
CA ARG A 260 -27.38 -11.98 -5.19
C ARG A 260 -28.73 -12.64 -5.06
N GLU A 261 -29.51 -12.68 -6.15
CA GLU A 261 -30.86 -13.27 -6.15
C GLU A 261 -31.71 -12.78 -4.96
N ASP A 262 -31.74 -11.46 -4.75
CA ASP A 262 -32.44 -10.74 -3.67
C ASP A 262 -31.98 -11.04 -2.22
N LYS A 263 -30.96 -11.88 -2.03
CA LYS A 263 -30.35 -12.14 -0.71
C LYS A 263 -29.11 -11.28 -0.50
N THR A 264 -28.98 -10.71 0.69
CA THR A 264 -27.75 -10.03 1.11
C THR A 264 -26.66 -11.08 1.36
N VAL A 265 -25.59 -11.02 0.56
CA VAL A 265 -24.46 -11.97 0.61
C VAL A 265 -23.18 -11.35 1.13
N GLY A 266 -23.16 -10.04 1.36
CA GLY A 266 -22.02 -9.34 1.94
C GLY A 266 -22.23 -7.85 2.08
N GLY A 267 -21.23 -7.17 2.64
CA GLY A 267 -21.21 -5.73 2.80
C GLY A 267 -19.82 -5.22 3.11
N MET A 268 -19.62 -3.91 2.92
CA MET A 268 -18.40 -3.21 3.30
C MET A 268 -18.73 -1.85 3.88
N ARG A 269 -18.06 -1.51 4.99
CA ARG A 269 -18.16 -0.21 5.66
C ARG A 269 -16.85 0.55 5.54
N PHE A 270 -16.91 1.85 5.28
CA PHE A 270 -15.74 2.70 5.09
C PHE A 270 -15.98 4.13 5.61
N LEU A 271 -14.90 4.80 6.01
CA LEU A 271 -14.87 6.24 6.28
C LEU A 271 -14.40 6.98 5.04
N TYR A 272 -14.95 8.19 4.84
CA TYR A 272 -14.40 9.19 3.94
C TYR A 272 -13.85 10.33 4.79
N ASP A 273 -12.54 10.55 4.72
CA ASP A 273 -11.90 11.73 5.30
C ASP A 273 -11.69 12.76 4.18
N GLU A 274 -12.50 13.82 4.22
CA GLU A 274 -12.44 14.89 3.23
C GLU A 274 -11.12 15.68 3.30
N GLN A 275 -10.55 15.83 4.50
CA GLN A 275 -9.30 16.54 4.69
C GLN A 275 -8.13 15.71 4.14
N ASP A 276 -8.02 14.44 4.51
CA ASP A 276 -6.99 13.54 3.96
C ASP A 276 -7.26 13.16 2.50
N ARG A 277 -8.45 13.51 1.96
CA ARG A 277 -8.98 13.01 0.68
C ARG A 277 -8.78 11.51 0.58
N CYS A 278 -9.21 10.78 1.59
CA CYS A 278 -8.92 9.36 1.76
C CYS A 278 -10.21 8.58 2.03
N VAL A 279 -10.29 7.36 1.49
CA VAL A 279 -11.24 6.36 1.98
C VAL A 279 -10.52 5.30 2.82
N ARG A 280 -10.99 5.09 4.05
CA ARG A 280 -10.50 4.04 4.95
C ARG A 280 -11.55 2.94 5.03
N ILE A 281 -11.24 1.76 4.51
CA ILE A 281 -12.09 0.58 4.67
C ILE A 281 -12.01 0.12 6.11
N MET A 282 -13.17 -0.01 6.73
CA MET A 282 -13.28 -0.25 8.16
C MET A 282 -13.51 -1.70 8.50
N ASP A 283 -14.44 -2.29 7.77
CA ASP A 283 -14.95 -3.62 8.03
C ASP A 283 -15.63 -4.14 6.76
N ALA A 284 -15.65 -5.46 6.62
CA ALA A 284 -16.35 -6.13 5.53
C ALA A 284 -16.73 -7.55 5.94
N PHE A 285 -17.83 -8.03 5.39
CA PHE A 285 -18.26 -9.41 5.55
C PHE A 285 -18.79 -9.96 4.23
N CYS A 286 -18.70 -11.28 4.06
CA CYS A 286 -19.36 -12.02 3.01
C CYS A 286 -19.77 -13.39 3.55
N THR A 287 -20.95 -13.87 3.17
CA THR A 287 -21.42 -15.23 3.46
C THR A 287 -21.04 -16.22 2.36
N ASP A 288 -20.42 -15.74 1.29
CA ASP A 288 -19.91 -16.55 0.19
C ASP A 288 -18.42 -16.28 -0.11
N ASN A 289 -17.88 -17.09 -1.02
CA ASN A 289 -16.47 -17.04 -1.42
C ASN A 289 -16.20 -16.25 -2.70
N LEU A 290 -17.17 -15.45 -3.15
CA LEU A 290 -17.19 -14.84 -4.48
C LEU A 290 -17.35 -13.31 -4.45
N SER A 291 -18.06 -12.78 -3.46
CA SER A 291 -18.59 -11.42 -3.52
C SER A 291 -17.63 -10.35 -3.02
N LEU A 292 -16.70 -10.67 -2.10
CA LEU A 292 -15.89 -9.64 -1.45
C LEU A 292 -15.00 -8.85 -2.41
N GLY A 293 -14.43 -9.52 -3.42
CA GLY A 293 -13.63 -8.87 -4.47
C GLY A 293 -14.43 -7.86 -5.28
N ALA A 294 -15.67 -8.19 -5.64
CA ALA A 294 -16.59 -7.30 -6.35
C ALA A 294 -17.00 -6.09 -5.49
N ILE A 295 -17.26 -6.30 -4.19
CA ILE A 295 -17.56 -5.20 -3.25
C ILE A 295 -16.36 -4.26 -3.13
N LEU A 296 -15.15 -4.80 -2.93
CA LEU A 296 -13.92 -4.01 -2.84
C LEU A 296 -13.68 -3.21 -4.12
N GLN A 297 -13.88 -3.82 -5.30
CA GLN A 297 -13.77 -3.14 -6.58
C GLN A 297 -14.78 -1.98 -6.69
N HIS A 298 -16.04 -2.22 -6.31
CA HIS A 298 -17.07 -1.20 -6.31
C HIS A 298 -16.69 -0.01 -5.42
N VAL A 299 -16.28 -0.27 -4.17
CA VAL A 299 -15.85 0.79 -3.24
C VAL A 299 -14.65 1.55 -3.79
N CYS A 300 -13.66 0.88 -4.38
CA CYS A 300 -12.52 1.54 -5.01
C CYS A 300 -12.95 2.47 -6.16
N LYS A 301 -13.86 2.00 -7.03
CA LYS A 301 -14.38 2.79 -8.15
C LYS A 301 -15.17 4.00 -7.64
N TYR A 302 -16.11 3.79 -6.72
CA TYR A 302 -16.90 4.85 -6.09
C TYR A 302 -16.01 5.91 -5.42
N SER A 303 -15.00 5.47 -4.68
CA SER A 303 -14.05 6.36 -4.01
C SER A 303 -13.29 7.24 -5.01
N GLN A 304 -12.95 6.68 -6.18
CA GLN A 304 -12.22 7.40 -7.22
C GLN A 304 -13.12 8.34 -8.04
N THR A 305 -14.32 7.90 -8.43
CA THR A 305 -15.20 8.67 -9.33
C THR A 305 -16.07 9.67 -8.59
N GLU A 306 -16.72 9.25 -7.51
CA GLU A 306 -17.71 10.08 -6.80
C GLU A 306 -17.06 10.94 -5.72
N LEU A 307 -16.06 10.39 -5.03
CA LEU A 307 -15.39 11.11 -3.92
C LEU A 307 -14.08 11.77 -4.33
N SER A 308 -13.55 11.46 -5.52
CA SER A 308 -12.28 12.00 -6.01
C SER A 308 -11.13 11.85 -4.98
N VAL A 309 -11.08 10.73 -4.27
CA VAL A 309 -10.08 10.52 -3.20
C VAL A 309 -8.70 10.30 -3.78
N ALA A 310 -7.70 10.78 -3.07
CA ALA A 310 -6.28 10.61 -3.35
C ALA A 310 -5.82 9.16 -3.25
N TYR A 311 -6.32 8.45 -2.25
CA TYR A 311 -5.96 7.07 -1.96
C TYR A 311 -7.06 6.36 -1.17
N VAL A 312 -7.02 5.04 -1.23
CA VAL A 312 -7.85 4.14 -0.42
C VAL A 312 -6.92 3.34 0.47
N GLU A 313 -7.28 3.16 1.73
CA GLU A 313 -6.51 2.34 2.68
C GLU A 313 -7.38 1.31 3.39
N MET A 314 -6.75 0.21 3.80
CA MET A 314 -7.37 -0.78 4.68
C MET A 314 -6.31 -1.40 5.59
N ASP A 315 -6.74 -1.87 6.75
CA ASP A 315 -5.93 -2.72 7.61
C ASP A 315 -6.51 -4.12 7.53
N ALA A 316 -5.79 -5.04 6.90
CA ALA A 316 -6.23 -6.41 6.63
C ALA A 316 -5.45 -7.41 7.48
N LEU A 317 -6.09 -8.53 7.85
CA LEU A 317 -5.39 -9.63 8.51
C LEU A 317 -4.39 -10.24 7.52
N VAL A 318 -3.18 -10.57 7.96
CA VAL A 318 -2.18 -11.26 7.12
C VAL A 318 -2.68 -12.62 6.63
N THR A 319 -3.60 -13.23 7.37
CA THR A 319 -4.27 -14.49 7.01
C THR A 319 -5.38 -14.35 5.98
N ALA A 320 -5.82 -13.12 5.65
CA ALA A 320 -6.87 -12.85 4.68
C ALA A 320 -6.32 -12.94 3.24
N VAL A 321 -5.70 -14.06 2.89
CA VAL A 321 -4.94 -14.25 1.64
C VAL A 321 -5.76 -13.88 0.41
N LYS A 322 -7.01 -14.34 0.33
CA LYS A 322 -7.89 -14.06 -0.82
C LYS A 322 -8.18 -12.57 -0.95
N LEU A 323 -8.49 -11.88 0.16
CA LEU A 323 -8.67 -10.44 0.17
C LEU A 323 -7.40 -9.70 -0.24
N LEU A 324 -6.24 -10.09 0.29
CA LEU A 324 -4.96 -9.44 0.01
C LEU A 324 -4.56 -9.59 -1.47
N ILE A 325 -4.73 -10.77 -2.06
CA ILE A 325 -4.50 -10.99 -3.50
C ILE A 325 -5.47 -10.14 -4.33
N SER A 326 -6.76 -10.09 -3.98
CA SER A 326 -7.73 -9.23 -4.68
C SER A 326 -7.41 -7.74 -4.53
N ALA A 327 -6.96 -7.30 -3.35
CA ALA A 327 -6.54 -5.94 -3.11
C ALA A 327 -5.32 -5.60 -3.98
N GLU A 328 -4.33 -6.49 -4.06
CA GLU A 328 -3.19 -6.33 -4.94
C GLU A 328 -3.60 -6.22 -6.43
N GLN A 329 -4.56 -7.06 -6.87
CA GLN A 329 -5.17 -7.01 -8.21
C GLN A 329 -5.99 -5.73 -8.46
N LEU A 330 -6.38 -5.01 -7.41
CA LEU A 330 -7.07 -3.71 -7.50
C LEU A 330 -6.12 -2.52 -7.34
N GLY A 331 -4.88 -2.74 -6.93
CA GLY A 331 -3.82 -1.73 -6.95
C GLY A 331 -3.38 -1.32 -5.56
N PHE A 332 -3.75 -2.09 -4.54
CA PHE A 332 -3.22 -1.90 -3.22
C PHE A 332 -1.78 -2.43 -3.15
N VAL A 333 -0.98 -1.77 -2.34
CA VAL A 333 0.37 -2.19 -1.94
C VAL A 333 0.45 -2.26 -0.42
N PRO A 334 1.27 -3.16 0.14
CA PRO A 334 1.55 -3.14 1.57
C PRO A 334 2.33 -1.87 1.92
N ALA A 335 1.82 -1.09 2.87
CA ALA A 335 2.39 0.16 3.37
C ALA A 335 2.89 0.05 4.82
N ALA A 336 2.42 -0.93 5.58
CA ALA A 336 2.99 -1.26 6.89
C ALA A 336 2.70 -2.72 7.24
N TYR A 337 3.62 -3.38 7.92
CA TYR A 337 3.39 -4.68 8.53
C TYR A 337 3.36 -4.51 10.06
N LEU A 338 2.33 -5.05 10.70
CA LEU A 338 1.94 -4.70 12.06
C LEU A 338 1.76 -5.97 12.89
N PRO A 339 2.84 -6.50 13.51
CA PRO A 339 2.81 -7.81 14.14
C PRO A 339 2.02 -7.82 15.45
N GLY A 340 1.08 -8.75 15.59
CA GLY A 340 0.24 -8.94 16.78
C GLY A 340 -0.80 -7.85 17.02
N PHE A 341 -1.17 -7.07 16.00
CA PHE A 341 -2.06 -5.91 16.16
C PHE A 341 -3.54 -6.26 16.26
N HIS A 342 -3.91 -7.51 16.02
CA HIS A 342 -5.29 -7.97 16.12
C HIS A 342 -5.42 -9.07 17.16
N LYS A 343 -6.38 -8.94 18.08
CA LYS A 343 -6.65 -9.98 19.09
C LYS A 343 -7.60 -11.04 18.54
N LEU A 344 -7.25 -12.30 18.79
CA LEU A 344 -8.08 -13.49 18.55
C LEU A 344 -8.46 -14.13 19.89
N ALA A 345 -9.39 -15.09 19.87
CA ALA A 345 -9.82 -15.80 21.08
C ALA A 345 -8.65 -16.51 21.80
N ASP A 346 -7.69 -17.02 21.02
CA ASP A 346 -6.55 -17.84 21.44
C ASP A 346 -5.19 -17.17 21.21
N GLY A 347 -5.15 -15.87 20.91
CA GLY A 347 -3.89 -15.16 20.74
C GLY A 347 -4.01 -13.83 20.00
N THR A 348 -3.04 -13.56 19.12
CA THR A 348 -3.02 -12.38 18.26
C THR A 348 -2.59 -12.76 16.85
N THR A 349 -3.08 -12.03 15.86
CA THR A 349 -2.61 -12.14 14.47
C THR A 349 -2.05 -10.81 13.97
N ASP A 350 -1.23 -10.91 12.93
CA ASP A 350 -0.56 -9.78 12.31
C ASP A 350 -1.51 -9.08 11.34
N LEU A 351 -1.35 -7.75 11.24
CA LEU A 351 -2.06 -6.92 10.27
C LEU A 351 -1.08 -6.42 9.21
N VAL A 352 -1.62 -6.17 8.03
CA VAL A 352 -0.96 -5.38 6.99
C VAL A 352 -1.83 -4.17 6.68
N LYS A 353 -1.21 -2.99 6.72
CA LYS A 353 -1.82 -1.79 6.15
C LYS A 353 -1.63 -1.84 4.65
N MET A 354 -2.72 -1.87 3.89
CA MET A 354 -2.73 -1.85 2.43
C MET A 354 -3.20 -0.48 1.95
N VAL A 355 -2.52 0.08 0.94
CA VAL A 355 -2.82 1.40 0.37
C VAL A 355 -2.89 1.31 -1.14
N LYS A 356 -3.97 1.84 -1.74
CA LYS A 356 -4.12 2.04 -3.19
C LYS A 356 -4.09 3.54 -3.48
N LEU A 357 -3.13 3.97 -4.29
CA LEU A 357 -3.06 5.36 -4.75
C LEU A 357 -3.95 5.56 -5.98
N ASN A 358 -4.67 6.69 -6.02
CA ASN A 358 -5.48 7.12 -7.17
C ASN A 358 -4.78 8.24 -7.98
N GLN A 359 -3.53 8.53 -7.66
CA GLN A 359 -2.75 9.59 -8.29
C GLN A 359 -1.28 9.21 -8.38
N THR A 360 -0.57 9.84 -9.31
CA THR A 360 0.87 9.67 -9.46
C THR A 360 1.57 10.09 -8.18
N TYR A 361 2.62 9.35 -7.84
CA TYR A 361 3.38 9.51 -6.63
C TYR A 361 4.88 9.50 -6.91
N SER A 362 5.58 10.54 -6.48
CA SER A 362 7.04 10.63 -6.46
C SER A 362 7.51 10.84 -5.03
N ILE A 363 8.50 10.06 -4.62
CA ILE A 363 9.14 10.16 -3.30
C ILE A 363 10.33 11.11 -3.44
N GLU A 364 10.31 12.21 -2.71
CA GLU A 364 11.38 13.22 -2.65
C GLU A 364 11.92 13.31 -1.21
N HIS A 365 12.80 12.39 -0.77
CA HIS A 365 13.34 12.47 0.59
C HIS A 365 14.86 12.25 0.67
N ASP A 366 15.56 13.31 1.08
CA ASP A 366 16.98 13.27 1.44
C ASP A 366 17.24 12.98 2.93
N ARG A 367 16.19 12.93 3.77
CA ARG A 367 16.31 13.01 5.25
C ARG A 367 15.84 11.78 6.04
N LEU A 368 15.72 10.61 5.41
CA LEU A 368 15.38 9.36 6.11
C LEU A 368 16.60 8.79 6.87
N THR A 369 16.36 8.32 8.10
CA THR A 369 17.34 7.50 8.85
C THR A 369 17.68 6.21 8.09
N SER A 370 18.81 5.58 8.40
CA SER A 370 19.15 4.27 7.81
C SER A 370 18.10 3.21 8.11
N HIS A 371 17.49 3.28 9.30
CA HIS A 371 16.47 2.33 9.74
C HIS A 371 15.14 2.50 8.98
N SER A 372 14.63 3.73 8.87
CA SER A 372 13.39 3.99 8.11
C SER A 372 13.57 3.79 6.60
N ARG A 373 14.75 4.11 6.05
CA ARG A 373 15.04 4.01 4.62
C ARG A 373 14.83 2.60 4.06
N VAL A 374 15.23 1.55 4.78
CA VAL A 374 15.03 0.16 4.33
C VAL A 374 13.54 -0.15 4.12
N ILE A 375 12.69 0.29 5.05
CA ILE A 375 11.22 0.13 4.95
C ILE A 375 10.66 0.92 3.77
N VAL A 376 11.07 2.19 3.65
CA VAL A 376 10.61 3.06 2.57
C VAL A 376 11.01 2.51 1.20
N ASP A 377 12.22 1.98 1.05
CA ASP A 377 12.70 1.44 -0.22
C ASP A 377 11.90 0.21 -0.68
N VAL A 378 11.51 -0.68 0.25
CA VAL A 378 10.61 -1.81 -0.05
C VAL A 378 9.29 -1.30 -0.58
N ILE A 379 8.65 -0.36 0.14
CA ILE A 379 7.32 0.16 -0.21
C ILE A 379 7.38 0.99 -1.50
N LYS A 380 8.47 1.75 -1.72
CA LYS A 380 8.70 2.53 -2.93
C LYS A 380 8.71 1.65 -4.18
N ARG A 381 9.37 0.49 -4.13
CA ARG A 381 9.36 -0.47 -5.24
C ARG A 381 7.94 -0.92 -5.55
N CYS A 382 7.16 -1.28 -4.52
CA CYS A 382 5.76 -1.67 -4.67
C CYS A 382 4.91 -0.57 -5.36
N LEU A 383 5.15 0.70 -5.02
CA LEU A 383 4.43 1.85 -5.58
C LEU A 383 4.87 2.18 -7.02
N GLN A 384 6.15 2.04 -7.34
CA GLN A 384 6.66 2.28 -8.70
C GLN A 384 6.08 1.27 -9.69
N ASP A 385 5.98 0.01 -9.29
CA ASP A 385 5.35 -1.07 -10.06
C ASP A 385 3.89 -0.73 -10.44
N GLN A 386 3.19 0.10 -9.65
CA GLN A 386 1.79 0.52 -9.91
C GLN A 386 1.68 1.60 -10.98
N SER A 387 2.52 2.64 -10.92
CA SER A 387 2.47 3.80 -11.82
C SER A 387 2.84 3.44 -13.26
N ILE A 388 3.82 2.54 -13.40
CA ILE A 388 4.20 1.94 -14.67
C ILE A 388 3.13 0.93 -15.10
N GLY A 389 2.55 0.19 -14.15
CA GLY A 389 1.49 -0.78 -14.35
C GLY A 389 0.29 -0.26 -15.13
N VAL A 390 -0.32 0.88 -14.79
CA VAL A 390 -1.57 1.31 -15.47
C VAL A 390 -1.35 1.69 -16.94
N ALA A 391 -0.30 2.45 -17.25
CA ALA A 391 0.01 2.83 -18.63
C ALA A 391 0.45 1.62 -19.46
N ILE A 392 1.24 0.72 -18.87
CA ILE A 392 1.61 -0.55 -19.51
C ILE A 392 0.36 -1.41 -19.70
N ILE A 393 -0.47 -1.64 -18.68
CA ILE A 393 -1.69 -2.47 -18.76
C ILE A 393 -2.60 -2.00 -19.90
N ASN A 394 -2.80 -0.69 -20.05
CA ASN A 394 -3.60 -0.15 -21.15
C ASN A 394 -2.95 -0.43 -22.51
N LEU A 395 -1.64 -0.25 -22.64
CA LEU A 395 -0.91 -0.63 -23.86
C LEU A 395 -1.02 -2.14 -24.15
N LEU A 396 -0.81 -2.99 -23.13
CA LEU A 396 -0.82 -4.45 -23.26
C LEU A 396 -2.19 -4.97 -23.64
N ARG A 397 -3.26 -4.36 -23.13
CA ARG A 397 -4.66 -4.73 -23.40
C ARG A 397 -4.96 -4.78 -24.90
N ASP A 398 -4.38 -3.85 -25.65
CA ASP A 398 -4.62 -3.72 -27.08
C ASP A 398 -3.72 -4.62 -27.93
N LEU A 399 -2.81 -5.40 -27.32
CA LEU A 399 -1.87 -6.24 -28.07
C LEU A 399 -2.42 -7.64 -28.26
N GLU A 400 -2.37 -8.15 -29.49
CA GLU A 400 -2.80 -9.51 -29.82
C GLU A 400 -2.09 -10.58 -28.99
N ILE A 401 -0.83 -10.35 -28.58
CA ILE A 401 -0.08 -11.29 -27.74
C ILE A 401 -0.67 -11.46 -26.32
N PHE A 402 -1.44 -10.48 -25.84
CA PHE A 402 -2.10 -10.51 -24.52
C PHE A 402 -3.62 -10.65 -24.62
N ARG A 403 -4.14 -10.94 -25.82
CA ARG A 403 -5.57 -11.12 -26.05
C ARG A 403 -6.13 -12.25 -25.18
N GLY A 404 -7.26 -11.95 -24.54
CA GLY A 404 -7.94 -12.89 -23.64
C GLY A 404 -7.49 -12.82 -22.18
N LEU A 405 -6.52 -11.96 -21.85
CA LEU A 405 -6.13 -11.68 -20.47
C LEU A 405 -6.98 -10.55 -19.88
N GLY A 406 -7.48 -10.74 -18.66
CA GLY A 406 -8.17 -9.72 -17.86
C GLY A 406 -7.19 -8.78 -17.13
N ASP A 407 -7.71 -7.73 -16.49
CA ASP A 407 -6.90 -6.68 -15.85
C ASP A 407 -5.92 -7.18 -14.79
N GLY A 408 -6.34 -8.16 -13.98
CA GLY A 408 -5.49 -8.78 -12.96
C GLY A 408 -4.35 -9.58 -13.58
N GLU A 409 -4.60 -10.25 -14.70
CA GLU A 409 -3.62 -11.04 -15.46
C GLU A 409 -2.65 -10.14 -16.20
N LEU A 410 -3.16 -9.11 -16.89
CA LEU A 410 -2.38 -8.07 -17.54
C LEU A 410 -1.45 -7.37 -16.56
N ARG A 411 -1.88 -7.17 -15.31
CA ARG A 411 -1.03 -6.57 -14.28
C ARG A 411 0.16 -7.45 -13.90
N LYS A 412 -0.06 -8.76 -13.77
CA LYS A 412 1.02 -9.72 -13.47
C LYS A 412 2.04 -9.74 -14.60
N VAL A 413 1.58 -9.72 -15.85
CA VAL A 413 2.45 -9.65 -17.03
C VAL A 413 3.14 -8.28 -17.15
N ALA A 414 2.43 -7.19 -16.86
CA ALA A 414 2.98 -5.82 -16.89
C ALA A 414 4.20 -5.66 -15.98
N ARG A 415 4.21 -6.33 -14.82
CA ARG A 415 5.34 -6.32 -13.87
C ARG A 415 6.60 -7.01 -14.39
N LEU A 416 6.49 -7.85 -15.42
CA LEU A 416 7.66 -8.47 -16.06
C LEU A 416 8.39 -7.51 -17.00
N PHE A 417 7.77 -6.37 -17.33
CA PHE A 417 8.35 -5.42 -18.26
C PHE A 417 9.19 -4.38 -17.52
N THR A 418 10.37 -4.11 -18.07
CA THR A 418 11.19 -2.94 -17.73
C THR A 418 11.19 -1.95 -18.88
N GLN A 419 11.28 -0.66 -18.60
CA GLN A 419 11.33 0.37 -19.63
C GLN A 419 12.78 0.67 -20.01
N LYS A 420 13.09 0.71 -21.31
CA LYS A 420 14.38 1.18 -21.84
C LYS A 420 14.17 2.28 -22.88
N LEU A 421 15.02 3.30 -22.84
CA LEU A 421 15.03 4.41 -23.79
C LEU A 421 16.15 4.20 -24.81
N PHE A 422 15.86 4.50 -26.07
CA PHE A 422 16.80 4.41 -27.19
C PHE A 422 16.79 5.70 -28.00
N ARG A 423 17.98 6.14 -28.41
CA ARG A 423 18.19 7.30 -29.28
C ARG A 423 18.07 6.91 -30.76
N PRO A 424 17.78 7.86 -31.66
CA PRO A 424 17.87 7.60 -33.10
C PRO A 424 19.23 7.02 -33.49
N GLY A 425 19.22 5.96 -34.31
CA GLY A 425 20.40 5.20 -34.73
C GLY A 425 20.94 4.22 -33.69
N GLU A 426 20.39 4.19 -32.47
CA GLU A 426 20.86 3.29 -31.42
C GLU A 426 20.39 1.86 -31.68
N ARG A 427 21.32 0.91 -31.53
CA ARG A 427 21.06 -0.53 -31.69
C ARG A 427 20.34 -1.07 -30.47
N VAL A 428 19.21 -1.74 -30.68
CA VAL A 428 18.49 -2.46 -29.63
C VAL A 428 19.13 -3.83 -29.40
N PHE A 429 19.38 -4.57 -30.47
CA PHE A 429 20.19 -5.80 -30.49
C PHE A 429 20.75 -6.03 -31.90
N GLY A 430 21.88 -6.73 -31.99
CA GLY A 430 22.52 -7.19 -33.22
C GLY A 430 22.04 -8.56 -33.67
N LYS A 431 22.34 -8.88 -34.94
CA LYS A 431 22.24 -10.25 -35.45
C LYS A 431 23.26 -11.13 -34.73
N ASP A 432 22.89 -12.38 -34.46
CA ASP A 432 23.66 -13.38 -33.74
C ASP A 432 23.92 -13.11 -32.23
N ASP A 433 23.39 -12.01 -31.69
CA ASP A 433 23.42 -11.73 -30.26
C ASP A 433 22.70 -12.83 -29.47
N SER A 434 23.20 -13.14 -28.27
CA SER A 434 22.62 -14.12 -27.34
C SER A 434 21.50 -13.53 -26.46
N GLY A 435 20.78 -12.52 -26.94
CA GLY A 435 19.70 -11.88 -26.20
C GLY A 435 18.43 -12.73 -26.16
N HIS A 436 17.86 -12.90 -24.97
CA HIS A 436 16.64 -13.69 -24.74
C HIS A 436 15.44 -12.83 -24.33
N GLU A 437 15.45 -11.55 -24.69
CA GLU A 437 14.37 -10.62 -24.40
C GLU A 437 13.36 -10.50 -25.53
N ALA A 438 12.09 -10.29 -25.16
CA ALA A 438 11.06 -9.76 -26.06
C ALA A 438 10.85 -8.27 -25.78
N TYR A 439 10.52 -7.53 -26.83
CA TYR A 439 10.32 -6.08 -26.78
C TYR A 439 8.93 -5.70 -27.28
N VAL A 440 8.32 -4.72 -26.63
CA VAL A 440 7.11 -4.02 -27.10
C VAL A 440 7.47 -2.56 -27.35
N VAL A 441 7.10 -2.03 -28.51
CA VAL A 441 7.25 -0.60 -28.78
C VAL A 441 6.17 0.19 -28.02
N MET A 442 6.55 0.89 -26.96
CA MET A 442 5.62 1.78 -26.24
C MET A 442 5.48 3.13 -26.97
N ARG A 443 6.59 3.67 -27.47
CA ARG A 443 6.64 4.90 -28.25
C ARG A 443 7.85 4.84 -29.18
N GLY A 444 7.73 5.42 -30.37
CA GLY A 444 8.83 5.51 -31.32
C GLY A 444 8.68 4.55 -32.51
N GLN A 445 9.78 4.27 -33.19
CA GLN A 445 9.80 3.38 -34.35
C GLN A 445 11.12 2.60 -34.39
N ILE A 446 11.01 1.28 -34.52
CA ILE A 446 12.14 0.36 -34.63
C ILE A 446 12.19 -0.23 -36.03
N GLU A 447 13.37 -0.26 -36.63
CA GLU A 447 13.61 -0.92 -37.91
C GLU A 447 14.31 -2.27 -37.69
N ILE A 448 13.84 -3.29 -38.40
CA ILE A 448 14.44 -4.62 -38.43
C ILE A 448 15.20 -4.78 -39.74
N LEU A 449 16.49 -5.12 -39.65
CA LEU A 449 17.40 -5.25 -40.77
C LEU A 449 18.05 -6.63 -40.74
N LEU A 450 18.37 -7.21 -41.91
CA LEU A 450 19.14 -8.45 -41.97
C LEU A 450 20.64 -8.21 -41.72
N GLU A 451 21.14 -7.02 -42.06
CA GLU A 451 22.53 -6.58 -41.90
C GLU A 451 22.58 -5.05 -41.66
N GLU A 452 23.69 -4.52 -41.15
CA GLU A 452 23.83 -3.13 -40.70
C GLU A 452 23.54 -2.06 -41.78
N ASN A 453 23.74 -2.39 -43.06
CA ASN A 453 23.51 -1.49 -44.19
C ASN A 453 22.40 -1.97 -45.15
N ALA A 454 21.60 -2.96 -44.75
CA ALA A 454 20.52 -3.47 -45.57
C ALA A 454 19.28 -2.55 -45.49
N ALA A 455 18.41 -2.61 -46.50
CA ALA A 455 17.09 -2.00 -46.38
C ALA A 455 16.29 -2.69 -45.25
N PRO A 456 15.49 -1.94 -44.47
CA PRO A 456 14.69 -2.53 -43.41
C PRO A 456 13.67 -3.51 -43.98
N ILE A 457 13.62 -4.71 -43.42
CA ILE A 457 12.64 -5.75 -43.78
C ILE A 457 11.31 -5.55 -43.05
N ALA A 458 11.32 -4.77 -41.96
CA ALA A 458 10.12 -4.33 -41.26
C ALA A 458 10.38 -3.01 -40.51
N SER A 459 9.35 -2.18 -40.38
CA SER A 459 9.33 -1.03 -39.47
C SER A 459 8.20 -1.22 -38.46
N LEU A 460 8.54 -1.13 -37.18
CA LEU A 460 7.68 -1.45 -36.06
C LEU A 460 7.35 -0.19 -35.26
N GLY A 461 6.06 0.14 -35.13
CA GLY A 461 5.52 1.25 -34.35
C GLY A 461 4.86 0.80 -33.05
N GLN A 462 4.19 1.74 -32.39
CA GLN A 462 3.53 1.53 -31.09
C GLN A 462 2.67 0.25 -31.06
N GLY A 463 2.82 -0.53 -30.00
CA GLY A 463 2.14 -1.80 -29.75
C GLY A 463 2.73 -3.01 -30.47
N GLN A 464 3.65 -2.83 -31.42
CA GLN A 464 4.25 -3.98 -32.10
C GLN A 464 5.33 -4.66 -31.24
N VAL A 465 5.39 -5.97 -31.38
CA VAL A 465 6.26 -6.88 -30.63
C VAL A 465 7.37 -7.42 -31.53
N PHE A 466 8.60 -7.46 -31.01
CA PHE A 466 9.76 -8.05 -31.68
C PHE A 466 10.73 -8.74 -30.73
N GLY A 467 11.60 -9.56 -31.31
CA GLY A 467 12.54 -10.40 -30.55
C GLY A 467 11.90 -11.67 -29.99
N GLU A 468 10.67 -11.96 -30.38
CA GLU A 468 9.83 -13.05 -29.89
C GLU A 468 10.39 -14.45 -30.19
N ILE A 469 11.13 -14.61 -31.31
CA ILE A 469 11.69 -15.90 -31.72
C ILE A 469 12.75 -16.35 -30.73
N SER A 470 13.82 -15.55 -30.56
CA SER A 470 14.90 -15.80 -29.60
C SER A 470 14.39 -15.85 -28.15
N PHE A 471 13.35 -15.06 -27.85
CA PHE A 471 12.66 -15.14 -26.57
C PHE A 471 11.96 -16.48 -26.34
N LEU A 472 11.44 -17.16 -27.38
CA LEU A 472 10.72 -18.44 -27.28
C LEU A 472 11.64 -19.67 -27.35
N ASP A 473 12.60 -19.70 -28.27
CA ASP A 473 13.47 -20.86 -28.51
C ASP A 473 14.80 -20.80 -27.73
N GLY A 474 15.17 -19.63 -27.20
CA GLY A 474 16.47 -19.42 -26.54
C GLY A 474 17.65 -19.37 -27.52
N GLY A 475 17.38 -19.29 -28.83
CA GLY A 475 18.37 -19.15 -29.88
C GLY A 475 18.93 -17.73 -29.99
N LYS A 476 19.84 -17.55 -30.95
CA LYS A 476 20.43 -16.23 -31.27
C LYS A 476 19.45 -15.32 -32.01
N ARG A 477 19.71 -14.02 -32.02
CA ARG A 477 18.93 -13.04 -32.82
C ARG A 477 19.13 -13.29 -34.31
N GLY A 478 18.03 -13.46 -35.05
CA GLY A 478 18.09 -13.66 -36.51
C GLY A 478 18.28 -12.39 -37.35
N ALA A 479 18.19 -11.22 -36.73
CA ALA A 479 18.21 -9.92 -37.38
C ALA A 479 18.77 -8.84 -36.44
N LEU A 480 19.05 -7.66 -37.01
CA LEU A 480 19.41 -6.44 -36.31
C LEU A 480 18.14 -5.61 -36.04
N ALA A 481 18.05 -4.98 -34.87
CA ALA A 481 17.01 -4.02 -34.53
C ALA A 481 17.62 -2.66 -34.16
N VAL A 482 17.17 -1.58 -34.82
CA VAL A 482 17.69 -0.21 -34.63
C VAL A 482 16.55 0.77 -34.41
N ALA A 483 16.72 1.70 -33.48
CA ALA A 483 15.76 2.77 -33.25
C ALA A 483 15.88 3.85 -34.35
N LYS A 484 14.81 4.09 -35.11
CA LYS A 484 14.79 5.13 -36.16
C LYS A 484 14.62 6.53 -35.57
N GLN A 485 13.91 6.63 -34.46
CA GLN A 485 13.60 7.87 -33.74
C GLN A 485 13.70 7.64 -32.22
N PRO A 486 13.61 8.68 -31.36
CA PRO A 486 13.63 8.48 -29.92
C PRO A 486 12.52 7.51 -29.52
N SER A 487 12.90 6.39 -28.93
CA SER A 487 12.02 5.24 -28.71
C SER A 487 12.02 4.81 -27.25
N ILE A 488 10.86 4.40 -26.77
CA ILE A 488 10.64 3.81 -25.47
C ILE A 488 10.16 2.39 -25.70
N LEU A 489 10.92 1.41 -25.19
CA LEU A 489 10.61 -0.01 -25.33
C LEU A 489 10.30 -0.61 -23.96
N LEU A 490 9.29 -1.47 -23.90
CA LEU A 490 9.09 -2.38 -22.79
C LEU A 490 9.86 -3.67 -23.07
N VAL A 491 10.64 -4.12 -22.12
CA VAL A 491 11.55 -5.26 -22.24
C VAL A 491 11.16 -6.33 -21.24
N MET A 492 10.83 -7.53 -21.74
CA MET A 492 10.53 -8.70 -20.93
C MET A 492 11.67 -9.72 -21.06
N GLN A 493 12.22 -10.15 -19.93
CA GLN A 493 13.28 -11.17 -19.88
C GLN A 493 12.68 -12.58 -19.89
N ARG A 494 13.25 -13.50 -20.68
CA ARG A 494 12.80 -14.90 -20.72
C ARG A 494 12.77 -15.58 -19.34
N PRO A 495 13.79 -15.47 -18.47
CA PRO A 495 13.75 -16.09 -17.14
C PRO A 495 12.55 -15.66 -16.29
N GLN A 496 12.24 -14.35 -16.31
CA GLN A 496 11.12 -13.78 -15.54
C GLN A 496 9.77 -14.28 -16.06
N PHE A 497 9.62 -14.37 -17.39
CA PHE A 497 8.42 -14.97 -17.98
C PHE A 497 8.30 -16.46 -17.64
N PHE A 498 9.39 -17.22 -17.71
CA PHE A 498 9.39 -18.64 -17.34
C PHE A 498 8.99 -18.86 -15.89
N GLU A 499 9.48 -18.03 -14.98
CA GLU A 499 9.06 -18.08 -13.57
C GLU A 499 7.55 -17.83 -13.44
N LEU A 500 7.01 -16.82 -14.13
CA LEU A 500 5.56 -16.59 -14.17
C LEU A 500 4.80 -17.80 -14.71
N THR A 501 5.29 -18.44 -15.79
CA THR A 501 4.60 -19.61 -16.37
C THR A 501 4.59 -20.83 -15.43
N GLN A 502 5.61 -20.99 -14.58
CA GLN A 502 5.65 -22.05 -13.58
C GLN A 502 4.65 -21.78 -12.45
N ARG A 503 4.51 -20.52 -12.05
CA ARG A 503 3.56 -20.09 -11.01
C ARG A 503 2.12 -20.08 -11.50
N GLU A 504 1.91 -19.64 -12.75
CA GLU A 504 0.59 -19.44 -13.35
C GLU A 504 0.55 -20.00 -14.78
N PRO A 505 0.40 -21.34 -14.94
CA PRO A 505 0.46 -22.00 -16.23
C PRO A 505 -0.55 -21.48 -17.27
N HIS A 506 -1.73 -21.06 -16.82
CA HIS A 506 -2.77 -20.49 -17.69
C HIS A 506 -2.30 -19.21 -18.41
N LEU A 507 -1.59 -18.31 -17.71
CA LEU A 507 -1.01 -17.10 -18.30
C LEU A 507 0.05 -17.44 -19.33
N GLY A 508 0.96 -18.34 -18.96
CA GLY A 508 2.02 -18.80 -19.86
C GLY A 508 1.44 -19.39 -21.15
N LEU A 509 0.43 -20.26 -21.03
CA LEU A 509 -0.26 -20.87 -22.16
C LEU A 509 -0.94 -19.82 -23.05
N ALA A 510 -1.66 -18.87 -22.46
CA ALA A 510 -2.34 -17.81 -23.21
C ALA A 510 -1.35 -16.96 -24.03
N VAL A 511 -0.29 -16.47 -23.38
CA VAL A 511 0.72 -15.64 -24.04
C VAL A 511 1.48 -16.43 -25.11
N MET A 512 1.97 -17.64 -24.80
CA MET A 512 2.69 -18.46 -25.78
C MET A 512 1.82 -18.84 -26.98
N ARG A 513 0.54 -19.19 -26.74
CA ARG A 513 -0.43 -19.45 -27.82
C ARG A 513 -0.59 -18.23 -28.72
N ASN A 514 -0.74 -17.04 -28.14
CA ASN A 514 -0.95 -15.83 -28.90
C ASN A 514 0.30 -15.44 -29.70
N ILE A 515 1.50 -15.62 -29.15
CA ILE A 515 2.75 -15.44 -29.91
C ILE A 515 2.82 -16.44 -31.08
N ALA A 516 2.47 -17.71 -30.86
CA ALA A 516 2.47 -18.73 -31.91
C ALA A 516 1.48 -18.38 -33.04
N LEU A 517 0.29 -17.87 -32.71
CA LEU A 517 -0.70 -17.40 -33.68
C LEU A 517 -0.18 -16.22 -34.50
N GLU A 518 0.46 -15.24 -33.84
CA GLU A 518 1.04 -14.06 -34.48
C GLU A 518 2.20 -14.44 -35.43
N LEU A 519 3.13 -15.29 -34.99
CA LEU A 519 4.21 -15.82 -35.82
C LEU A 519 3.66 -16.59 -37.03
N SER A 520 2.63 -17.41 -36.83
CA SER A 520 1.95 -18.13 -37.92
C SER A 520 1.33 -17.17 -38.93
N ALA A 521 0.73 -16.07 -38.47
CA ALA A 521 0.18 -15.04 -39.35
C ALA A 521 1.27 -14.30 -40.14
N ARG A 522 2.38 -13.92 -39.49
CA ARG A 522 3.54 -13.30 -40.16
C ARG A 522 4.11 -14.21 -41.24
N LEU A 523 4.34 -15.48 -40.93
CA LEU A 523 4.86 -16.46 -41.89
C LEU A 523 3.95 -16.59 -43.13
N ARG A 524 2.62 -16.66 -42.94
CA ARG A 524 1.66 -16.70 -44.05
C ARG A 524 1.76 -15.45 -44.94
N ARG A 525 1.86 -14.25 -44.35
CA ARG A 525 2.01 -12.99 -45.11
C ARG A 525 3.33 -12.95 -45.89
N THR A 526 4.43 -13.36 -45.27
CA THR A 526 5.73 -13.44 -45.93
C THR A 526 5.69 -14.41 -47.10
N ASN A 527 5.14 -15.61 -46.91
CA ASN A 527 4.99 -16.60 -47.98
C ASN A 527 4.13 -16.09 -49.14
N ALA A 528 3.01 -15.41 -48.84
CA ALA A 528 2.15 -14.81 -49.87
C ALA A 528 2.88 -13.70 -50.66
N THR A 529 3.66 -12.87 -49.98
CA THR A 529 4.46 -11.80 -50.59
C THR A 529 5.56 -12.36 -51.49
N LEU A 530 6.21 -13.45 -51.05
CA LEU A 530 7.22 -14.16 -51.84
C LEU A 530 6.60 -14.85 -53.06
N ALA A 531 5.40 -15.42 -52.92
CA ALA A 531 4.66 -16.03 -54.02
C ALA A 531 4.23 -14.98 -55.07
N ALA A 532 3.85 -13.77 -54.64
CA ALA A 532 3.46 -12.68 -55.53
C ALA A 532 4.64 -11.98 -56.26
N LYS A 533 5.89 -12.28 -55.87
CA LYS A 533 7.12 -11.79 -56.52
C LYS A 533 7.71 -12.78 -57.54
N LYS A 534 7.12 -13.97 -57.66
CA LYS A 534 7.36 -14.91 -58.77
C LYS A 534 6.33 -14.68 -59.84
#